data_AF-A0A971HJ34-F1
#
_entry.id   AF-A0A971HJ34-F1
#
_cell.length_a   1.000
_cell.length_b   1.000
_cell.length_c   1.000
_cell.angle_alpha   90.00
_cell.angle_beta   90.00
_cell.angle_gamma   90.00
#
_symmetry.space_group_name_H-M   'P 1'
#
loop_
_entity.id
_entity.type
_entity.pdbx_description
1 polymer ?
#
loop_
_entity_poly.entity_id
_entity_poly.type
_entity_poly.pdbx_seq_one_letter_code
_entity_poly.pdbx_strand_id
1 'polypeptide(L)'
;MNNKTNINWYPGHMAKTKRLIKENLKLIDLVFELIDSRMPNSSKIKDIDELIKDKLRIMIMTKYDLCDKEETNKWVKYYEEKGYIVLKY
;
A
#
# COMPACT_ATOMS: atom_id res chain seq x y z
N MET A 1 2.19 -3.98 38.56
CA MET A 1 1.19 -3.65 37.53
C MET A 1 1.89 -3.68 36.18
N ASN A 2 1.63 -4.71 35.37
CA ASN A 2 2.22 -4.84 34.03
C ASN A 2 1.68 -3.75 33.12
N ASN A 3 2.50 -2.75 32.80
CA ASN A 3 2.21 -1.78 31.74
C ASN A 3 2.26 -2.48 30.37
N LYS A 4 1.15 -3.10 29.98
CA LYS A 4 0.88 -3.42 28.57
C LYS A 4 0.73 -2.09 27.83
N THR A 5 1.73 -1.69 27.08
CA THR A 5 1.63 -0.63 26.07
C THR A 5 0.59 -1.05 25.04
N ASN A 6 -0.63 -0.58 25.23
CA ASN A 6 -1.73 -0.81 24.31
C ASN A 6 -1.43 0.00 23.04
N ILE A 7 -1.05 -0.68 21.94
CA ILE A 7 -0.83 0.00 20.67
C ILE A 7 -2.20 0.46 20.16
N ASN A 8 -2.49 1.75 20.34
CA ASN A 8 -3.77 2.35 19.99
C ASN A 8 -3.79 2.67 18.49
N TRP A 9 -4.17 1.70 17.65
CA TRP A 9 -4.07 1.82 16.19
C TRP A 9 -5.14 2.71 15.51
N TYR A 10 -6.14 3.22 16.23
CA TYR A 10 -7.21 4.03 15.64
C TYR A 10 -7.74 4.95 16.75
N PRO A 11 -7.62 6.30 16.69
CA PRO A 11 -7.86 7.14 15.51
C PRO A 11 -6.77 8.19 15.20
N GLY A 12 -5.81 8.45 16.09
CA GLY A 12 -4.89 9.60 15.97
C GLY A 12 -3.74 9.41 15.00
N HIS A 13 -3.14 8.22 14.96
CA HIS A 13 -1.94 7.95 14.16
C HIS A 13 -2.25 7.89 12.65
N MET A 14 -3.27 7.11 12.25
CA MET A 14 -3.69 7.03 10.85
C MET A 14 -4.20 8.36 10.32
N ALA A 15 -4.96 9.12 11.12
CA ALA A 15 -5.41 10.46 10.74
C ALA A 15 -4.23 11.42 10.55
N LYS A 16 -3.25 11.40 11.47
CA LYS A 16 -2.01 12.17 11.34
C LYS A 16 -1.24 11.79 10.08
N THR A 17 -1.07 10.50 9.80
CA THR A 17 -0.39 10.01 8.59
C THR A 17 -1.12 10.43 7.32
N LYS A 18 -2.45 10.26 7.23
CA LYS A 18 -3.25 10.72 6.09
C LYS A 18 -3.10 12.24 5.88
N ARG A 19 -3.08 13.04 6.96
CA ARG A 19 -2.84 14.48 6.90
C ARG A 19 -1.46 14.82 6.36
N LEU A 20 -0.42 14.18 6.89
CA LEU A 20 0.97 14.38 6.44
C LEU A 20 1.16 13.98 4.97
N ILE A 21 0.56 12.88 4.52
CA ILE A 21 0.61 12.49 3.11
C ILE A 21 -0.05 13.59 2.28
N LYS A 22 -1.26 14.05 2.64
CA LYS A 22 -1.97 15.10 1.90
C LYS A 22 -1.20 16.43 1.83
N GLU A 23 -0.55 16.84 2.93
CA GLU A 23 0.27 18.05 3.00
C GLU A 23 1.50 17.94 2.09
N ASN A 24 2.19 16.79 2.10
CA ASN A 24 3.42 16.59 1.35
C ASN A 24 3.21 16.12 -0.09
N LEU A 25 2.01 15.64 -0.46
CA LEU A 25 1.73 15.07 -1.79
C LEU A 25 2.07 16.04 -2.93
N LYS A 26 1.89 17.35 -2.72
CA LYS A 26 2.22 18.37 -3.71
C LYS A 26 3.71 18.40 -4.08
N LEU A 27 4.59 17.99 -3.15
CA LEU A 27 6.04 17.96 -3.30
C LEU A 27 6.56 16.61 -3.83
N ILE A 28 5.68 15.62 -3.99
CA ILE A 28 6.04 14.26 -4.39
C ILE A 28 5.71 14.07 -5.87
N ASP A 29 6.68 13.60 -6.65
CA ASP A 29 6.46 13.30 -8.08
C ASP A 29 6.04 11.85 -8.32
N LEU A 30 6.53 10.93 -7.48
CA LEU A 30 6.33 9.48 -7.61
C LEU A 30 6.01 8.86 -6.26
N VAL A 31 5.00 7.97 -6.24
CA VAL A 31 4.63 7.19 -5.05
C VAL A 31 4.96 5.73 -5.26
N PHE A 32 5.70 5.16 -4.30
CA PHE A 32 5.87 3.71 -4.19
C PHE A 32 4.84 3.15 -3.21
N GLU A 33 3.95 2.31 -3.71
CA GLU A 33 2.95 1.62 -2.90
C GLU A 33 3.42 0.18 -2.65
N LEU A 34 3.93 -0.09 -1.45
CA LEU A 34 4.40 -1.42 -1.08
C LEU A 34 3.23 -2.27 -0.57
N ILE A 35 3.03 -3.42 -1.20
CA ILE A 35 2.06 -4.43 -0.79
C ILE A 35 2.75 -5.77 -0.53
N ASP A 36 2.15 -6.60 0.33
CA ASP A 36 2.67 -7.94 0.63
C ASP A 36 2.06 -8.93 -0.37
N SER A 37 2.90 -9.56 -1.18
CA SER A 37 2.47 -10.47 -2.26
C SER A 37 1.68 -11.68 -1.75
N ARG A 38 1.83 -12.03 -0.47
CA ARG A 38 1.12 -13.17 0.14
C ARG A 38 -0.34 -12.83 0.44
N MET A 39 -0.68 -11.54 0.49
CA MET A 39 -2.04 -11.05 0.73
C MET A 39 -2.32 -9.75 -0.04
N PRO A 40 -2.24 -9.77 -1.39
CA PRO A 40 -2.17 -8.56 -2.22
C PRO A 40 -3.32 -7.57 -2.02
N ASN A 41 -4.53 -8.09 -1.77
CA ASN A 41 -5.72 -7.27 -1.54
C ASN A 41 -5.80 -6.75 -0.10
N SER A 42 -5.46 -7.59 0.89
CA SER A 42 -5.62 -7.26 2.31
C SER A 42 -4.54 -6.32 2.82
N SER A 43 -3.33 -6.35 2.26
CA SER A 43 -2.24 -5.44 2.65
C SER A 43 -2.39 -4.03 2.07
N LYS A 44 -3.25 -3.83 1.07
CA LYS A 44 -3.50 -2.52 0.47
C LYS A 44 -4.35 -1.64 1.40
N ILE A 45 -3.95 -0.37 1.54
CA ILE A 45 -4.71 0.60 2.34
C ILE A 45 -5.99 1.00 1.59
N LYS A 46 -7.15 0.77 2.23
CA LYS A 46 -8.44 1.26 1.74
C LYS A 46 -8.41 2.80 1.69
N ASP A 47 -8.83 3.36 0.56
CA ASP A 47 -8.88 4.80 0.26
C ASP A 47 -7.54 5.49 -0.06
N ILE A 48 -6.44 4.75 -0.20
CA ILE A 48 -5.16 5.36 -0.58
C ILE A 48 -5.21 5.97 -2.00
N ASP A 49 -6.07 5.41 -2.86
CA ASP A 49 -6.22 5.83 -4.25
C ASP A 49 -6.77 7.26 -4.34
N GLU A 50 -7.77 7.59 -3.53
CA GLU A 50 -8.34 8.94 -3.42
C GLU A 50 -7.31 9.95 -2.87
N LEU A 51 -6.37 9.47 -2.07
CA LEU A 51 -5.37 10.28 -1.39
C LEU A 51 -4.22 10.64 -2.33
N ILE A 52 -3.75 9.68 -3.13
CA ILE A 52 -2.66 9.87 -4.10
C ILE A 52 -3.12 10.57 -5.38
N LYS A 53 -4.41 10.44 -5.74
CA LYS A 53 -5.00 11.04 -6.94
C LYS A 53 -4.19 10.68 -8.20
N ASP A 54 -3.77 11.70 -8.95
CA ASP A 54 -3.19 11.58 -10.29
C ASP A 54 -1.65 11.46 -10.27
N LYS A 55 -1.05 11.30 -9.08
CA LYS A 55 0.40 11.13 -8.96
C LYS A 55 0.83 9.80 -9.56
N LEU A 56 1.97 9.82 -10.25
CA LEU A 56 2.57 8.62 -10.79
C LEU A 56 2.81 7.62 -9.65
N ARG A 57 2.44 6.36 -9.89
CA ARG A 57 2.47 5.32 -8.86
C ARG A 57 3.06 4.04 -9.38
N ILE A 58 3.95 3.46 -8.59
CA ILE A 58 4.47 2.11 -8.79
C ILE A 58 4.07 1.27 -7.59
N MET A 59 3.34 0.19 -7.85
CA MET A 59 2.98 -0.81 -6.85
C MET A 59 4.08 -1.84 -6.76
N ILE A 60 4.67 -2.02 -5.58
CA ILE A 60 5.72 -2.98 -5.32
C ILE A 60 5.13 -4.14 -4.52
N MET A 61 5.05 -5.31 -5.16
CA MET A 61 4.64 -6.57 -4.57
C MET A 61 5.84 -7.24 -3.91
N THR A 62 6.00 -7.01 -2.61
CA THR A 62 7.12 -7.54 -1.80
C THR A 62 6.91 -8.99 -1.40
N LYS A 63 8.00 -9.73 -1.11
CA LYS A 63 7.97 -11.14 -0.69
C LYS A 63 7.39 -12.07 -1.75
N TYR A 64 7.55 -11.69 -3.02
CA TYR A 64 7.03 -12.48 -4.12
C TYR A 64 7.67 -13.88 -4.18
N ASP A 65 8.92 -14.00 -3.72
CA ASP A 65 9.65 -15.25 -3.58
C ASP A 65 8.96 -16.29 -2.67
N LEU A 66 8.15 -15.84 -1.71
CA LEU A 66 7.42 -16.70 -0.77
C LEU A 66 6.04 -17.13 -1.27
N CYS A 67 5.63 -16.72 -2.47
CA CYS A 67 4.26 -16.88 -2.95
C CYS A 67 4.11 -17.98 -3.99
N ASP A 68 2.88 -18.48 -4.13
CA ASP A 68 2.48 -19.22 -5.32
C ASP A 68 2.48 -18.26 -6.52
N LYS A 69 3.38 -18.52 -7.48
CA LYS A 69 3.58 -17.61 -8.62
C LYS A 69 2.37 -17.58 -9.54
N GLU A 70 1.66 -18.68 -9.72
CA GLU A 70 0.49 -18.72 -10.60
C GLU A 70 -0.65 -17.91 -10.00
N GLU A 71 -0.94 -18.11 -8.71
CA GLU A 71 -2.01 -17.40 -8.03
C GLU A 71 -1.68 -15.91 -7.86
N THR A 72 -0.45 -15.57 -7.44
CA THR A 72 -0.04 -14.18 -7.27
C THR A 72 0.04 -13.44 -8.61
N ASN A 73 0.37 -14.09 -9.73
CA ASN A 73 0.34 -13.43 -11.04
C ASN A 73 -1.09 -13.05 -11.48
N LYS A 74 -2.14 -13.73 -11.01
CA LYS A 74 -3.53 -13.28 -11.23
C LYS A 74 -3.79 -11.94 -10.55
N TRP A 75 -3.25 -11.74 -9.35
CA TRP A 75 -3.32 -10.45 -8.65
C TRP A 75 -2.50 -9.37 -9.32
N VAL A 76 -1.30 -9.70 -9.82
CA VAL A 76 -0.50 -8.77 -10.62
C VAL A 76 -1.32 -8.28 -11.81
N LYS A 77 -1.87 -9.22 -12.60
CA LYS A 77 -2.70 -8.91 -13.76
C LYS A 77 -3.94 -8.07 -13.39
N TYR A 78 -4.61 -8.41 -12.29
CA TYR A 78 -5.73 -7.63 -11.79
C TYR A 78 -5.37 -6.16 -11.51
N TYR A 79 -4.20 -5.91 -10.92
CA TYR A 79 -3.74 -4.54 -10.66
C TYR A 79 -3.25 -3.84 -11.94
N GLU A 80 -2.58 -4.55 -12.85
CA GLU A 80 -2.20 -4.02 -14.17
C GLU A 80 -3.43 -3.61 -15.00
N GLU A 81 -4.50 -4.42 -15.00
CA GLU A 81 -5.78 -4.11 -15.65
C GLU A 81 -6.47 -2.88 -15.04
N LYS A 82 -6.20 -2.59 -13.76
CA LYS A 82 -6.64 -1.35 -13.08
C LYS A 82 -5.75 -0.15 -13.37
N GLY A 83 -4.72 -0.29 -14.20
CA GLY A 83 -3.81 0.78 -14.61
C GLY A 83 -2.62 0.97 -13.67
N TYR A 84 -2.33 0.03 -12.75
CA TYR A 84 -1.14 0.09 -11.92
C TYR A 84 0.08 -0.42 -12.66
N ILE A 85 1.23 0.23 -12.46
CA ILE A 85 2.53 -0.35 -12.81
C ILE A 85 2.95 -1.23 -11.63
N VAL A 86 3.04 -2.55 -11.85
CA VAL A 86 3.32 -3.53 -10.80
C VAL A 86 4.75 -4.06 -10.93
N LEU A 87 5.54 -3.93 -9.87
CA LEU A 87 6.87 -4.52 -9.73
C LEU A 87 6.83 -5.67 -8.73
N LYS A 88 7.31 -6.84 -9.12
CA LYS A 88 7.45 -8.01 -8.24
C LYS A 88 8.84 -7.98 -7.59
N TYR A 89 8.89 -8.03 -6.26
CA TYR A 89 10.10 -7.97 -5.45
C TYR A 89 10.15 -9.10 -4.42
#